data_AF-A0A958IWQ4-F1
#
_entry.id   AF-A0A958IWQ4-F1
#
_cell.length_a   1.000
_cell.length_b   1.000
_cell.length_c   1.000
_cell.angle_alpha   90.00
_cell.angle_beta   90.00
_cell.angle_gamma   90.00
#
_symmetry.space_group_name_H-M   'P 1'
#
loop_
_entity.id
_entity.type
_entity.pdbx_description
1 polymer ?
#
loop_
_entity_poly.entity_id
_entity_poly.type
_entity_poly.pdbx_seq_one_letter_code
_entity_poly.pdbx_strand_id
1 'polypeptide(L)'
;WSGSQWNELGSAGGGNSWGLTGNAGTVDGTNFLGTTDEVALELRVNNKRVLRIEPAGGGSIKPNIIGGSPSNSVSAGVVGATIGGGGDSSFPNQVTAGGGTVSGGRRNTASGLFATVPGGQQNTAGGSFSFAAGLQANALHDGTFVWADNTGTVFG
;
A
#
# COMPACT_ATOMS: atom_id res chain seq x y z
N TRP A 1 18.07 6.98 37.39
CA TRP A 1 18.52 5.97 38.35
C TRP A 1 18.20 6.50 39.75
N SER A 2 17.44 5.77 40.55
CA SER A 2 17.01 6.20 41.91
C SER A 2 17.65 5.37 43.04
N GLY A 3 18.77 4.70 42.74
CA GLY A 3 19.49 3.88 43.72
C GLY A 3 19.01 2.42 43.83
N SER A 4 17.96 2.01 43.12
CA SER A 4 17.55 0.60 43.02
C SER A 4 17.07 0.17 41.63
N GLN A 5 16.83 1.11 40.72
CA GLN A 5 16.34 0.84 39.37
C GLN A 5 16.92 1.85 38.37
N TRP A 6 17.15 1.41 37.13
CA TRP A 6 17.32 2.33 36.00
C TRP A 6 15.98 3.01 35.76
N ASN A 7 15.91 4.33 35.96
CA ASN A 7 14.80 5.10 35.40
C ASN A 7 15.00 5.11 33.90
N GLU A 8 14.05 4.57 33.16
CA GLU A 8 13.96 4.84 31.74
C GLU A 8 13.96 6.37 31.55
N LEU A 9 14.87 6.87 30.72
CA LEU A 9 14.78 8.21 30.15
C LEU A 9 13.57 8.22 29.21
N GLY A 10 12.37 8.46 29.76
CA GLY A 10 11.12 8.52 28.99
C GLY A 10 9.86 8.03 29.72
N SER A 11 9.99 7.34 30.85
CA SER A 11 8.82 6.97 31.65
C SER A 11 8.43 8.13 32.57
N ALA A 12 7.88 9.20 32.00
CA ALA A 12 7.05 10.11 32.76
C ALA A 12 5.65 9.49 32.84
N GLY A 13 5.21 9.13 34.04
CA GLY A 13 3.86 8.63 34.30
C GLY A 13 2.81 9.51 33.61
N GLY A 14 1.94 8.90 32.80
CA GLY A 14 0.87 9.56 32.04
C GLY A 14 1.15 9.82 30.55
N GLY A 15 2.15 9.18 29.96
CA GLY A 15 2.73 9.56 28.65
C GLY A 15 1.94 9.18 27.39
N ASN A 16 1.95 10.09 26.41
CA ASN A 16 1.36 10.01 25.06
C ASN A 16 2.02 8.97 24.12
N SER A 17 2.63 7.91 24.64
CA SER A 17 3.35 6.89 23.87
C SER A 17 2.47 5.68 23.56
N TRP A 18 2.66 5.05 22.40
CA TRP A 18 2.10 3.72 22.12
C TRP A 18 3.02 2.61 22.66
N GLY A 19 2.49 1.75 23.53
CA GLY A 19 3.22 0.65 24.14
C GLY A 19 3.32 -0.58 23.24
N LEU A 20 4.38 -1.38 23.42
CA LEU A 20 4.60 -2.63 22.67
C LEU A 20 3.54 -3.70 22.96
N THR A 21 2.87 -3.62 24.11
CA THR A 21 1.75 -4.50 24.50
C THR A 21 0.39 -3.86 24.25
N GLY A 22 0.35 -2.72 23.57
CA GLY A 22 -0.85 -1.91 23.39
C GLY A 22 -1.16 -0.98 24.56
N ASN A 23 -2.13 -0.09 24.33
CA ASN A 23 -2.61 0.90 25.31
C ASN A 23 -4.07 0.58 25.70
N ALA A 24 -4.42 0.75 26.98
CA ALA A 24 -5.81 0.70 27.45
C ALA A 24 -6.39 2.13 27.57
N GLY A 25 -7.73 2.25 27.50
CA GLY A 25 -8.43 3.53 27.70
C GLY A 25 -8.34 4.52 26.53
N THR A 26 -8.08 4.04 25.31
CA THR A 26 -8.05 4.88 24.11
C THR A 26 -9.43 5.40 23.72
N VAL A 27 -9.46 6.60 23.11
CA VAL A 27 -10.66 7.23 22.55
C VAL A 27 -10.47 7.43 21.05
N ASP A 28 -11.44 6.98 20.25
CA ASP A 28 -11.44 7.14 18.79
C ASP A 28 -11.36 8.63 18.39
N GLY A 29 -10.64 8.92 17.31
CA GLY A 29 -10.34 10.28 16.86
C GLY A 29 -9.39 11.09 17.75
N THR A 30 -9.06 10.63 18.96
CA THR A 30 -8.10 11.30 19.87
C THR A 30 -6.77 10.56 19.94
N ASN A 31 -6.81 9.24 20.13
CA ASN A 31 -5.61 8.41 20.21
C ASN A 31 -5.46 7.56 18.95
N PHE A 32 -4.36 7.74 18.22
CA PHE A 32 -4.09 6.98 17.01
C PHE A 32 -2.58 6.79 16.81
N LEU A 33 -2.22 5.80 16.00
CA LEU A 33 -0.88 5.68 15.44
C LEU A 33 -0.89 6.29 14.05
N GLY A 34 -0.25 7.45 13.89
CA GLY A 34 -0.25 8.14 12.60
C GLY A 34 0.28 9.56 12.67
N THR A 35 0.07 10.28 11.59
CA THR A 35 0.46 11.68 11.39
C THR A 35 -0.79 12.57 11.39
N THR A 36 -0.62 13.85 11.72
CA THR A 36 -1.69 14.87 11.64
C THR A 36 -1.52 15.81 10.45
N ASP A 37 -0.42 15.70 9.73
CA ASP A 37 -0.08 16.47 8.55
C ASP A 37 -0.12 15.60 7.28
N GLU A 38 0.12 16.22 6.13
CA GLU A 38 0.11 15.55 4.82
C GLU A 38 1.42 14.77 4.56
N VAL A 39 1.82 13.95 5.54
CA VAL A 39 3.01 13.12 5.50
C VAL A 39 2.63 11.66 5.65
N ALA A 40 3.28 10.80 4.87
CA ALA A 40 3.02 9.37 4.89
C ALA A 40 3.48 8.70 6.20
N LEU A 41 2.68 7.75 6.68
CA LEU A 41 3.04 6.82 7.75
C LEU A 41 3.67 5.56 7.15
N GLU A 42 4.82 5.14 7.69
CA GLU A 42 5.50 3.90 7.27
C GLU A 42 5.67 2.92 8.42
N LEU A 43 5.32 1.66 8.18
CA LEU A 43 5.68 0.55 9.04
C LEU A 43 6.91 -0.16 8.47
N ARG A 44 7.84 -0.54 9.36
CA ARG A 44 9.12 -1.12 8.98
C ARG A 44 9.42 -2.42 9.70
N VAL A 45 10.04 -3.36 9.00
CA VAL A 45 10.63 -4.59 9.54
C VAL A 45 12.08 -4.66 9.06
N ASN A 46 13.02 -4.94 9.96
CA ASN A 46 14.46 -4.90 9.67
C ASN A 46 14.90 -3.57 9.00
N ASN A 47 14.33 -2.46 9.47
CA ASN A 47 14.54 -1.11 8.92
C ASN A 47 14.19 -0.96 7.41
N LYS A 48 13.31 -1.82 6.88
CA LYS A 48 12.76 -1.71 5.53
C LYS A 48 11.27 -1.43 5.60
N ARG A 49 10.79 -0.49 4.79
CA ARG A 49 9.36 -0.20 4.60
C ARG A 49 8.63 -1.46 4.14
N VAL A 50 7.62 -1.88 4.89
CA VAL A 50 6.74 -3.02 4.54
C VAL A 50 5.31 -2.58 4.30
N LEU A 51 4.92 -1.41 4.83
CA LEU A 51 3.65 -0.76 4.57
C LEU A 51 3.87 0.76 4.56
N ARG A 52 3.24 1.44 3.61
CA ARG A 52 3.15 2.89 3.54
C ARG A 52 1.71 3.30 3.33
N ILE A 53 1.26 4.24 4.14
CA ILE A 53 -0.03 4.91 4.01
C ILE A 53 0.32 6.34 3.66
N GLU A 54 0.06 6.75 2.43
CA GLU A 54 0.40 8.10 1.97
C GLU A 54 -0.83 8.91 1.59
N PRO A 55 -0.82 10.22 1.83
CA PRO A 55 -1.90 11.10 1.39
C PRO A 55 -1.92 11.22 -0.14
N ALA A 56 -3.10 11.53 -0.65
CA ALA A 56 -3.37 11.69 -2.08
C ALA A 56 -2.92 13.05 -2.66
N GLY A 57 -2.38 13.96 -1.85
CA GLY A 57 -2.13 15.35 -2.24
C GLY A 57 -3.41 16.20 -2.21
N GLY A 58 -3.24 17.51 -1.97
CA GLY A 58 -4.28 18.52 -2.21
C GLY A 58 -5.50 18.44 -1.29
N GLY A 59 -5.35 17.90 -0.08
CA GLY A 59 -6.43 17.80 0.90
C GLY A 59 -7.46 16.69 0.63
N SER A 60 -7.18 15.79 -0.32
CA SER A 60 -8.00 14.60 -0.56
C SER A 60 -7.82 13.57 0.57
N ILE A 61 -8.93 13.19 1.21
CA ILE A 61 -8.97 12.18 2.30
C ILE A 61 -8.84 10.73 1.83
N LYS A 62 -8.50 10.48 0.57
CA LYS A 62 -8.40 9.13 -0.02
C LYS A 62 -6.92 8.71 -0.07
N PRO A 63 -6.35 8.19 1.03
CA PRO A 63 -4.95 7.78 1.05
C PRO A 63 -4.71 6.62 0.09
N ASN A 64 -3.45 6.42 -0.25
CA ASN A 64 -3.00 5.22 -0.93
C ASN A 64 -2.39 4.25 0.09
N ILE A 65 -2.68 2.96 -0.07
CA ILE A 65 -2.10 1.88 0.75
C ILE A 65 -1.08 1.12 -0.09
N ILE A 66 0.18 1.07 0.35
CA ILE A 66 1.28 0.48 -0.41
C ILE A 66 2.06 -0.51 0.47
N GLY A 67 1.68 -1.78 0.39
CA GLY A 67 2.33 -2.90 1.06
C GLY A 67 3.44 -3.55 0.23
N GLY A 68 4.28 -4.35 0.89
CA GLY A 68 5.28 -5.22 0.26
C GLY A 68 6.61 -4.51 -0.01
N SER A 69 7.19 -4.77 -1.18
CA SER A 69 8.49 -4.21 -1.58
C SER A 69 8.50 -2.68 -1.48
N PRO A 70 9.58 -2.07 -0.96
CA PRO A 70 9.77 -0.62 -0.99
C PRO A 70 9.74 -0.01 -2.39
N SER A 71 9.91 -0.83 -3.44
CA SER A 71 9.86 -0.39 -4.83
C SER A 71 8.45 -0.38 -5.42
N ASN A 72 7.45 -0.97 -4.76
CA ASN A 72 6.06 -0.80 -5.16
C ASN A 72 5.68 0.68 -5.08
N SER A 73 4.99 1.18 -6.10
CA SER A 73 4.73 2.61 -6.27
C SER A 73 3.30 2.93 -6.69
N VAL A 74 2.84 4.09 -6.26
CA VAL A 74 1.63 4.74 -6.75
C VAL A 74 2.05 6.06 -7.39
N SER A 75 1.51 6.37 -8.58
CA SER A 75 1.89 7.60 -9.29
C SER A 75 1.44 8.86 -8.53
N ALA A 76 2.18 9.96 -8.69
CA ALA A 76 1.83 11.23 -8.08
C ALA A 76 0.41 11.69 -8.50
N GLY A 77 -0.38 12.18 -7.54
CA GLY A 77 -1.75 12.63 -7.77
C GLY A 77 -2.80 11.51 -7.86
N VAL A 78 -2.39 10.25 -7.80
CA VAL A 78 -3.33 9.12 -7.67
C VAL A 78 -3.91 9.11 -6.26
N VAL A 79 -5.21 8.85 -6.18
CA VAL A 79 -5.96 8.83 -4.92
C VAL A 79 -6.71 7.50 -4.75
N GLY A 80 -6.78 7.01 -3.52
CA GLY A 80 -7.51 5.78 -3.17
C GLY A 80 -6.96 4.50 -3.81
N ALA A 81 -5.68 4.46 -4.16
CA ALA A 81 -5.03 3.28 -4.71
C ALA A 81 -4.65 2.27 -3.63
N THR A 82 -4.63 0.98 -3.99
CA THR A 82 -4.17 -0.09 -3.11
C THR A 82 -3.16 -0.99 -3.81
N ILE A 83 -2.00 -1.17 -3.19
CA ILE A 83 -1.07 -2.27 -3.46
C ILE A 83 -1.01 -3.12 -2.19
N GLY A 84 -1.55 -4.33 -2.22
CA GLY A 84 -1.64 -5.18 -1.03
C GLY A 84 -0.29 -5.75 -0.58
N GLY A 85 0.64 -5.97 -1.51
CA GLY A 85 1.95 -6.54 -1.20
C GLY A 85 2.75 -6.97 -2.42
N GLY A 86 3.69 -7.89 -2.19
CA GLY A 86 4.54 -8.46 -3.24
C GLY A 86 5.51 -7.45 -3.85
N GLY A 87 5.85 -7.66 -5.12
CA GLY A 87 6.89 -6.94 -5.83
C GLY A 87 8.29 -7.26 -5.33
N ASP A 88 9.29 -6.79 -6.07
CA ASP A 88 10.69 -6.76 -5.65
C ASP A 88 11.37 -5.51 -6.26
N SER A 89 12.68 -5.35 -6.06
CA SER A 89 13.42 -4.18 -6.56
C SER A 89 13.46 -4.08 -8.09
N SER A 90 13.37 -5.22 -8.78
CA SER A 90 13.44 -5.30 -10.25
C SER A 90 12.05 -5.30 -10.87
N PHE A 91 11.05 -5.76 -10.13
CA PHE A 91 9.72 -6.05 -10.63
C PHE A 91 8.63 -5.57 -9.66
N PRO A 92 8.56 -4.26 -9.40
CA PRO A 92 7.56 -3.69 -8.51
C PRO A 92 6.17 -3.76 -9.12
N ASN A 93 5.16 -3.76 -8.24
CA ASN A 93 3.77 -3.50 -8.60
C ASN A 93 3.52 -2.00 -8.66
N GLN A 94 2.64 -1.56 -9.57
CA GLN A 94 2.33 -0.15 -9.79
C GLN A 94 0.83 0.09 -9.91
N VAL A 95 0.37 1.20 -9.33
CA VAL A 95 -0.96 1.76 -9.61
C VAL A 95 -0.78 3.19 -10.09
N THR A 96 -1.31 3.50 -11.28
CA THR A 96 -1.08 4.80 -11.93
C THR A 96 -2.37 5.59 -12.16
N ALA A 97 -3.53 5.07 -11.72
CA ALA A 97 -4.82 5.73 -11.83
C ALA A 97 -5.65 5.59 -10.54
N GLY A 98 -6.52 6.58 -10.30
CA GLY A 98 -7.34 6.67 -9.09
C GLY A 98 -8.20 5.44 -8.85
N GLY A 99 -8.25 4.97 -7.60
CA GLY A 99 -9.00 3.78 -7.20
C GLY A 99 -8.45 2.45 -7.73
N GLY A 100 -7.32 2.44 -8.44
CA GLY A 100 -6.71 1.22 -8.96
C GLY A 100 -6.22 0.30 -7.84
N THR A 101 -6.34 -1.01 -8.06
CA THR A 101 -5.96 -2.02 -7.07
C THR A 101 -5.04 -3.07 -7.68
N VAL A 102 -3.91 -3.32 -7.02
CA VAL A 102 -3.07 -4.50 -7.21
C VAL A 102 -3.01 -5.26 -5.89
N SER A 103 -3.68 -6.40 -5.77
CA SER A 103 -3.70 -7.12 -4.48
C SER A 103 -2.33 -7.70 -4.09
N GLY A 104 -1.46 -7.99 -5.07
CA GLY A 104 -0.11 -8.48 -4.84
C GLY A 104 0.54 -9.04 -6.10
N GLY A 105 1.37 -10.07 -5.93
CA GLY A 105 2.14 -10.65 -7.03
C GLY A 105 3.36 -9.81 -7.41
N ARG A 106 3.76 -9.83 -8.68
CA ARG A 106 5.00 -9.18 -9.13
C ARG A 106 4.85 -8.54 -10.51
N ARG A 107 5.38 -7.32 -10.70
CA ARG A 107 5.30 -6.58 -11.99
C ARG A 107 3.88 -6.35 -12.52
N ASN A 108 2.90 -6.23 -11.63
CA ASN A 108 1.52 -5.94 -12.03
C ASN A 108 1.28 -4.43 -12.12
N THR A 109 0.47 -4.01 -13.09
CA THR A 109 0.12 -2.59 -13.31
C THR A 109 -1.39 -2.43 -13.39
N ALA A 110 -1.97 -1.61 -12.51
CA ALA A 110 -3.33 -1.11 -12.66
C ALA A 110 -3.28 0.37 -13.08
N SER A 111 -3.55 0.64 -14.36
CA SER A 111 -3.40 1.97 -14.96
C SER A 111 -4.70 2.58 -15.47
N GLY A 112 -5.82 1.84 -15.45
CA GLY A 112 -7.16 2.38 -15.66
C GLY A 112 -7.81 2.84 -14.35
N LEU A 113 -8.75 3.79 -14.43
CA LEU A 113 -9.53 4.22 -13.25
C LEU A 113 -10.30 3.03 -12.69
N PHE A 114 -10.18 2.77 -11.38
CA PHE A 114 -10.81 1.61 -10.72
C PHE A 114 -10.42 0.23 -11.30
N ALA A 115 -9.33 0.16 -12.05
CA ALA A 115 -8.85 -1.10 -12.61
C ALA A 115 -8.30 -2.03 -11.51
N THR A 116 -8.44 -3.34 -11.72
CA THR A 116 -8.06 -4.35 -10.71
C THR A 116 -7.13 -5.41 -11.31
N VAL A 117 -6.01 -5.62 -10.63
CA VAL A 117 -5.17 -6.81 -10.79
C VAL A 117 -5.18 -7.59 -9.47
N PRO A 118 -5.83 -8.76 -9.39
CA PRO A 118 -5.94 -9.52 -8.15
C PRO A 118 -4.64 -10.24 -7.75
N GLY A 119 -3.62 -10.27 -8.62
CA GLY A 119 -2.35 -10.93 -8.37
C GLY A 119 -1.72 -11.47 -9.65
N GLY A 120 -0.86 -12.48 -9.51
CA GLY A 120 -0.12 -13.06 -10.62
C GLY A 120 1.13 -12.25 -10.98
N GLN A 121 1.59 -12.35 -12.22
CA GLN A 121 2.78 -11.66 -12.68
C GLN A 121 2.58 -10.98 -14.03
N GLN A 122 3.12 -9.76 -14.19
CA GLN A 122 3.14 -9.04 -15.47
C GLN A 122 1.76 -8.72 -16.06
N ASN A 123 0.72 -8.61 -15.25
CA ASN A 123 -0.60 -8.23 -15.75
C ASN A 123 -0.75 -6.71 -15.86
N THR A 124 -1.50 -6.26 -16.85
CA THR A 124 -1.87 -4.85 -17.06
C THR A 124 -3.39 -4.72 -17.12
N ALA A 125 -3.99 -4.11 -16.10
CA ALA A 125 -5.38 -3.65 -16.14
C ALA A 125 -5.38 -2.16 -16.53
N GLY A 126 -5.47 -1.89 -17.84
CA GLY A 126 -5.24 -0.57 -18.43
C GLY A 126 -6.51 0.25 -18.75
N GLY A 127 -7.64 -0.41 -19.01
CA GLY A 127 -8.92 0.25 -19.18
C GLY A 127 -9.58 0.63 -17.86
N SER A 128 -10.42 1.66 -17.87
CA SER A 128 -11.25 2.01 -16.72
C SER A 128 -12.16 0.84 -16.37
N PHE A 129 -12.26 0.50 -15.09
CA PHE A 129 -13.02 -0.66 -14.59
C PHE A 129 -12.55 -2.03 -15.13
N SER A 130 -11.34 -2.12 -15.70
CA SER A 130 -10.85 -3.37 -16.26
C SER A 130 -10.29 -4.33 -15.20
N PHE A 131 -10.19 -5.60 -15.56
CA PHE A 131 -9.68 -6.68 -14.71
C PHE A 131 -8.66 -7.52 -15.49
N ALA A 132 -7.44 -7.67 -14.95
CA ALA A 132 -6.40 -8.51 -15.55
C ALA A 132 -5.76 -9.44 -14.52
N ALA A 133 -5.79 -10.76 -14.75
CA ALA A 133 -5.27 -11.76 -13.82
C ALA A 133 -4.45 -12.85 -14.52
N GLY A 134 -3.51 -13.46 -13.80
CA GLY A 134 -2.69 -14.56 -14.30
C GLY A 134 -1.24 -14.21 -14.59
N LEU A 135 -0.71 -14.63 -15.73
CA LEU A 135 0.63 -14.27 -16.22
C LEU A 135 0.52 -13.54 -17.56
N GLN A 136 0.91 -12.27 -17.62
CA GLN A 136 0.91 -11.45 -18.85
C GLN A 136 -0.48 -11.19 -19.47
N ALA A 137 -1.52 -11.06 -18.65
CA ALA A 137 -2.84 -10.62 -19.08
C ALA A 137 -2.90 -9.10 -19.32
N ASN A 138 -3.46 -8.65 -20.44
CA ASN A 138 -3.59 -7.23 -20.83
C ASN A 138 -5.04 -6.82 -21.07
N ALA A 139 -5.70 -6.26 -20.06
CA ALA A 139 -7.06 -5.71 -20.14
C ALA A 139 -7.04 -4.20 -20.45
N LEU A 140 -6.83 -3.84 -21.72
CA LEU A 140 -6.49 -2.46 -22.13
C LEU A 140 -7.68 -1.54 -22.47
N HIS A 141 -8.89 -2.08 -22.61
CA HIS A 141 -10.09 -1.28 -22.89
C HIS A 141 -11.01 -1.21 -21.68
N ASP A 142 -11.85 -0.18 -21.63
CA ASP A 142 -12.77 0.03 -20.51
C ASP A 142 -13.70 -1.17 -20.31
N GLY A 143 -13.84 -1.59 -19.06
CA GLY A 143 -14.68 -2.71 -18.65
C GLY A 143 -14.21 -4.09 -19.11
N THR A 144 -13.02 -4.23 -19.71
CA THR A 144 -12.56 -5.55 -20.16
C THR A 144 -12.08 -6.43 -19.02
N PHE A 145 -12.27 -7.72 -19.20
CA PHE A 145 -11.80 -8.76 -18.32
C PHE A 145 -10.87 -9.69 -19.11
N VAL A 146 -9.65 -9.88 -18.62
CA VAL A 146 -8.67 -10.76 -19.24
C VAL A 146 -8.07 -11.69 -18.18
N TRP A 147 -8.06 -12.98 -18.48
CA TRP A 147 -7.45 -14.01 -17.65
C TRP A 147 -6.43 -14.79 -18.49
N ALA A 148 -5.19 -14.88 -18.01
CA ALA A 148 -4.13 -15.68 -18.62
C ALA A 148 -3.73 -16.84 -17.69
N ASP A 149 -3.39 -17.99 -18.26
CA ASP A 149 -2.83 -19.10 -17.49
C ASP A 149 -1.31 -18.92 -17.29
N ASN A 150 -0.57 -20.00 -17.01
CA ASN A 150 0.88 -19.95 -16.75
C ASN A 150 1.76 -20.06 -18.00
N THR A 151 1.18 -20.10 -19.20
CA THR A 151 1.91 -20.40 -20.45
C THR A 151 2.86 -19.29 -20.88
N GLY A 152 2.77 -18.10 -20.26
CA GLY A 152 3.76 -17.05 -20.40
C GLY A 152 3.72 -16.34 -21.75
N THR A 153 2.61 -16.41 -22.47
CA THR A 153 2.35 -15.59 -23.65
C THR A 153 1.47 -14.41 -23.28
N VAL A 154 1.66 -13.28 -23.96
CA VAL A 154 0.77 -12.13 -23.81
C VAL A 154 -0.62 -12.54 -24.27
N PHE A 155 -1.61 -12.28 -23.43
CA PHE A 155 -3.02 -12.55 -23.70
C PHE A 155 -3.82 -11.28 -23.41
N GLY A 156 -4.58 -10.78 -24.38
CA GLY A 156 -5.34 -9.53 -24.22
C GLY A 156 -5.89 -8.96 -25.50
#